data_AF-A0A3L7TA42-F1
#
_entry.id   AF-A0A3L7TA42-F1
#
_cell.length_a   1.000
_cell.length_b   1.000
_cell.length_c   1.000
_cell.angle_alpha   90.00
_cell.angle_beta   90.00
_cell.angle_gamma   90.00
#
_symmetry.space_group_name_H-M   'P 1'
#
loop_
_entity.id
_entity.type
_entity.pdbx_description
1 polymer ?
#
loop_
_entity_poly.entity_id
_entity_poly.type
_entity_poly.pdbx_seq_one_letter_code
_entity_poly.pdbx_strand_id
1 'polypeptide(L)'
;MKRYALTFTACVLACNSTALAQFSTQAEQRSKANQRAFSNISDMFATFDDWHGPVTNLGIQPQMSWTRDTQANTNMVTGTLAIGSYTWITPTLTTVIDLSIDQVANPQDGKTLVFSGEGFGVDDAYVVWSDQRVGLQAGMFTVPFGFDWGTLPGFFDTSFVSDYQFDNRVGGIASISTGNDGGGVHGLQAGVFSVDGSFLSKTVMTSSGPANSGDPSPGDGGASWLISDTAAEIPLIAPSFAYQFSFISQSPALGTTSRENGLSGGFQWTLPLDGSVEATVEGEFFSVTPSFEVVHFWDWQGIDGASADYFTPGLTFNYGDWELDLAATWRNSDDLTESSDDVLLSASVSYNFFSPQTQIQFGYAYQDTSDGVDHMIGMQINMPINVISYGLLGK
;
A
#
# COMPACT_ATOMS: atom_id res chain seq x y z
N MET A 1 16.44 -21.83 12.54
CA MET A 1 17.11 -20.64 13.12
C MET A 1 17.85 -19.70 12.13
N LYS A 2 17.94 -19.96 10.80
CA LYS A 2 18.73 -19.13 9.86
C LYS A 2 17.93 -18.31 8.82
N ARG A 3 16.59 -18.32 8.88
CA ARG A 3 15.68 -17.75 7.84
C ARG A 3 14.96 -16.44 8.24
N TYR A 4 15.25 -15.87 9.41
CA TYR A 4 14.27 -15.01 10.11
C TYR A 4 14.39 -13.50 9.82
N ALA A 5 15.60 -12.98 9.51
CA ALA A 5 15.79 -11.53 9.35
C ALA A 5 15.13 -10.95 8.09
N LEU A 6 15.02 -11.75 7.02
CA LEU A 6 14.48 -11.30 5.74
C LEU A 6 12.97 -11.39 5.64
N THR A 7 12.37 -12.44 6.19
CA THR A 7 10.91 -12.61 6.24
C THR A 7 10.27 -11.56 7.14
N PHE A 8 10.97 -11.12 8.20
CA PHE A 8 10.52 -10.01 9.04
C PHE A 8 10.55 -8.66 8.29
N THR A 9 11.59 -8.42 7.49
CA THR A 9 11.69 -7.21 6.65
C THR A 9 10.63 -7.21 5.54
N ALA A 10 10.35 -8.37 4.93
CA ALA A 10 9.28 -8.52 3.93
C ALA A 10 7.88 -8.31 4.52
N CYS A 11 7.63 -8.75 5.75
CA CYS A 11 6.34 -8.55 6.43
C CYS A 11 6.11 -7.07 6.83
N VAL A 12 7.16 -6.36 7.28
CA VAL A 12 7.10 -4.92 7.56
C VAL A 12 6.97 -4.08 6.27
N LEU A 13 7.55 -4.55 5.16
CA LEU A 13 7.50 -3.85 3.86
C LEU A 13 6.22 -4.14 3.06
N ALA A 14 5.67 -5.35 3.14
CA ALA A 14 4.46 -5.74 2.40
C ALA A 14 3.19 -5.01 2.86
N CYS A 15 3.20 -4.44 4.07
CA CYS A 15 2.06 -3.69 4.62
C CYS A 15 2.06 -2.18 4.31
N ASN A 16 3.12 -1.61 3.72
CA ASN A 16 3.28 -0.14 3.65
C ASN A 16 3.29 0.47 2.24
N SER A 17 3.46 -0.30 1.14
CA SER A 17 3.04 0.17 -0.20
C SER A 17 2.93 -0.97 -1.23
N THR A 18 1.97 -0.84 -2.15
CA THR A 18 1.68 -1.81 -3.23
C THR A 18 2.84 -1.95 -4.22
N ALA A 19 3.53 -0.85 -4.54
CA ALA A 19 4.76 -0.89 -5.35
C ALA A 19 5.88 -1.65 -4.60
N LEU A 20 6.03 -1.43 -3.30
CA LEU A 20 7.11 -1.98 -2.47
C LEU A 20 6.93 -3.47 -2.14
N ALA A 21 5.70 -3.92 -1.88
CA ALA A 21 5.36 -5.33 -1.64
C ALA A 21 5.84 -6.23 -2.79
N GLN A 22 5.75 -5.74 -4.04
CA GLN A 22 6.15 -6.44 -5.26
C GLN A 22 7.68 -6.51 -5.47
N PHE A 23 8.45 -5.56 -4.91
CA PHE A 23 9.90 -5.51 -5.01
C PHE A 23 10.63 -6.27 -3.88
N SER A 24 10.04 -6.30 -2.69
CA SER A 24 10.62 -6.96 -1.51
C SER A 24 10.73 -8.49 -1.69
N THR A 25 9.75 -9.12 -2.32
CA THR A 25 9.67 -10.58 -2.54
C THR A 25 10.81 -11.11 -3.43
N GLN A 26 11.25 -10.36 -4.44
CA GLN A 26 12.38 -10.78 -5.30
C GLN A 26 13.74 -10.56 -4.64
N ALA A 27 13.92 -9.50 -3.85
CA ALA A 27 15.13 -9.29 -3.04
C ALA A 27 15.27 -10.37 -1.96
N GLU A 28 14.14 -10.80 -1.37
CA GLU A 28 14.08 -11.87 -0.38
C GLU A 28 14.56 -13.21 -0.93
N GLN A 29 14.23 -13.53 -2.19
CA GLN A 29 14.65 -14.77 -2.82
C GLN A 29 16.15 -14.85 -3.11
N ARG A 30 16.83 -13.72 -3.36
CA ARG A 30 18.28 -13.69 -3.69
C ARG A 30 19.18 -13.50 -2.46
N SER A 31 18.70 -12.81 -1.43
CA SER A 31 19.43 -12.62 -0.16
C SER A 31 19.54 -13.92 0.68
N LYS A 32 18.73 -14.94 0.38
CA LYS A 32 18.89 -16.32 0.91
C LYS A 32 20.29 -16.90 0.69
N ALA A 33 21.10 -16.34 -0.20
CA ALA A 33 22.46 -16.77 -0.47
C ALA A 33 23.52 -16.35 0.58
N ASN A 34 23.24 -15.39 1.48
CA ASN A 34 24.26 -14.91 2.43
C ASN A 34 23.74 -14.75 3.86
N GLN A 35 23.63 -15.88 4.58
CA GLN A 35 23.12 -15.97 5.95
C GLN A 35 24.22 -15.83 7.01
N ARG A 36 24.27 -14.69 7.72
CA ARG A 36 24.79 -14.61 9.10
C ARG A 36 23.88 -13.73 9.96
N ALA A 37 23.54 -14.23 11.14
CA ALA A 37 22.76 -13.53 12.16
C ALA A 37 23.71 -12.88 13.18
N PHE A 38 23.43 -11.65 13.60
CA PHE A 38 24.17 -10.94 14.64
C PHE A 38 23.35 -10.92 15.93
N SER A 39 24.02 -11.02 17.08
CA SER A 39 23.35 -11.29 18.36
C SER A 39 23.51 -10.16 19.39
N ASN A 40 24.33 -9.14 19.12
CA ASN A 40 24.59 -8.05 20.06
C ASN A 40 24.91 -6.71 19.37
N ILE A 41 24.62 -5.58 20.04
CA ILE A 41 25.00 -4.21 19.63
C ILE A 41 26.53 -4.07 19.47
N SER A 42 27.34 -4.87 20.16
CA SER A 42 28.80 -4.90 19.97
C SER A 42 29.21 -5.43 18.59
N ASP A 43 28.36 -6.24 17.95
CA ASP A 43 28.63 -6.78 16.62
C ASP A 43 28.42 -5.72 15.51
N MET A 44 27.72 -4.60 15.82
CA MET A 44 27.59 -3.43 14.91
C MET A 44 28.92 -2.77 14.59
N PHE A 45 29.89 -2.78 15.50
CA PHE A 45 31.18 -2.11 15.31
C PHE A 45 32.28 -3.06 14.83
N ALA A 46 32.07 -4.37 14.95
CA ALA A 46 33.02 -5.40 14.50
C ALA A 46 32.89 -5.72 13.00
N THR A 47 31.85 -5.23 12.33
CA THR A 47 31.50 -5.55 10.92
C THR A 47 32.03 -4.53 9.89
N PHE A 48 32.81 -3.52 10.32
CA PHE A 48 33.50 -2.63 9.39
C PHE A 48 34.48 -3.37 8.45
N ASP A 49 34.92 -4.58 8.79
CA ASP A 49 35.85 -5.40 7.98
C ASP A 49 35.15 -6.26 6.89
N ASP A 50 33.83 -6.44 6.93
CA ASP A 50 33.03 -7.23 5.96
C ASP A 50 32.06 -6.34 5.16
N TRP A 51 32.38 -5.04 5.00
CA TRP A 51 31.53 -4.08 4.31
C TRP A 51 31.50 -4.34 2.80
N HIS A 52 30.53 -5.13 2.35
CA HIS A 52 30.01 -5.01 0.99
C HIS A 52 29.23 -3.69 0.97
N GLY A 53 29.71 -2.71 0.20
CA GLY A 53 29.14 -1.36 0.14
C GLY A 53 27.62 -1.36 -0.13
N PRO A 54 26.98 -0.18 -0.07
CA PRO A 54 25.53 -0.09 -0.20
C PRO A 54 25.05 -0.76 -1.49
N VAL A 55 24.11 -1.69 -1.33
CA VAL A 55 23.42 -2.32 -2.46
C VAL A 55 22.12 -1.57 -2.65
N THR A 56 21.86 -1.11 -3.89
CA THR A 56 20.64 -0.40 -4.21
C THR A 56 19.84 -1.19 -5.24
N ASN A 57 18.59 -1.49 -4.91
CA ASN A 57 17.61 -1.94 -5.87
C ASN A 57 16.75 -0.74 -6.28
N LEU A 58 16.70 -0.46 -7.59
CA LEU A 58 15.89 0.60 -8.16
C LEU A 58 14.78 -0.05 -8.99
N GLY A 59 13.53 0.19 -8.60
CA GLY A 59 12.34 -0.14 -9.35
C GLY A 59 11.81 1.09 -10.08
N ILE A 60 11.39 0.90 -11.33
CA ILE A 60 10.69 1.93 -12.12
C ILE A 60 9.41 1.29 -12.62
N GLN A 61 8.26 1.89 -12.32
CA GLN A 61 6.94 1.38 -12.70
C GLN A 61 6.21 2.42 -13.54
N PRO A 62 6.45 2.46 -14.86
CA PRO A 62 5.60 3.21 -15.77
C PRO A 62 4.23 2.52 -15.89
N GLN A 63 3.19 3.32 -15.73
CA GLN A 63 1.82 2.94 -15.92
C GLN A 63 1.14 3.95 -16.83
N MET A 64 0.24 3.47 -17.68
CA MET A 64 -0.63 4.32 -18.49
C MET A 64 -2.04 3.80 -18.37
N SER A 65 -3.00 4.70 -18.16
CA SER A 65 -4.41 4.35 -18.13
C SER A 65 -5.23 5.26 -19.04
N TRP A 66 -6.32 4.70 -19.53
CA TRP A 66 -7.40 5.45 -20.14
C TRP A 66 -8.68 5.14 -19.38
N THR A 67 -9.43 6.18 -19.01
CA THR A 67 -10.71 6.07 -18.32
C THR A 67 -11.75 6.95 -18.99
N ARG A 68 -12.98 6.48 -19.04
CA ARG A 68 -14.16 7.26 -19.39
C ARG A 68 -15.17 7.18 -18.27
N ASP A 69 -15.57 8.35 -17.80
CA ASP A 69 -16.59 8.59 -16.78
C ASP A 69 -17.83 9.17 -17.47
N THR A 70 -19.00 8.65 -17.11
CA THR A 70 -20.27 9.04 -17.72
C THR A 70 -20.92 10.25 -17.07
N GLN A 71 -20.77 10.42 -15.77
CA GLN A 71 -21.36 11.50 -14.99
C GLN A 71 -20.66 12.83 -15.28
N ALA A 72 -19.33 12.86 -15.21
CA ALA A 72 -18.52 14.02 -15.59
C ALA A 72 -18.42 14.20 -17.12
N ASN A 73 -18.82 13.18 -17.88
CA ASN A 73 -18.69 13.09 -19.34
C ASN A 73 -17.25 13.42 -19.80
N THR A 74 -16.28 12.88 -19.07
CA THR A 74 -14.85 13.10 -19.30
C THR A 74 -14.22 11.86 -19.93
N ASN A 75 -13.17 12.10 -20.71
CA ASN A 75 -12.29 11.04 -21.19
C ASN A 75 -10.86 11.42 -20.77
N MET A 76 -10.20 10.54 -20.04
CA MET A 76 -8.91 10.81 -19.45
C MET A 76 -7.88 9.79 -19.93
N VAL A 77 -6.71 10.28 -20.32
CA VAL A 77 -5.50 9.48 -20.50
C VAL A 77 -4.49 9.98 -19.49
N THR A 78 -4.07 9.11 -18.59
CA THR A 78 -3.16 9.43 -17.50
C THR A 78 -1.90 8.57 -17.62
N GLY A 79 -0.77 9.15 -17.24
CA GLY A 79 0.50 8.46 -17.12
C GLY A 79 0.96 8.60 -15.68
N THR A 80 1.33 7.47 -15.09
CA THR A 80 1.96 7.43 -13.77
C THR A 80 3.36 6.85 -13.91
N LEU A 81 4.31 7.44 -13.19
CA LEU A 81 5.65 6.90 -13.06
C LEU A 81 6.04 6.82 -11.59
N ALA A 82 6.06 5.62 -11.03
CA ALA A 82 6.63 5.38 -9.71
C ALA A 82 8.11 4.95 -9.83
N ILE A 83 8.96 5.53 -8.99
CA ILE A 83 10.38 5.21 -8.87
C ILE A 83 10.66 4.89 -7.41
N GLY A 84 10.91 3.61 -7.13
CA GLY A 84 11.23 3.14 -5.79
C GLY A 84 12.70 2.76 -5.66
N SER A 85 13.34 3.17 -4.58
CA SER A 85 14.73 2.85 -4.28
C SER A 85 14.86 2.23 -2.90
N TYR A 86 15.42 1.02 -2.87
CA TYR A 86 15.82 0.32 -1.66
C TYR A 86 17.33 0.27 -1.56
N THR A 87 17.89 0.90 -0.53
CA THR A 87 19.34 0.86 -0.28
C THR A 87 19.63 0.18 1.04
N TRP A 88 20.29 -0.98 0.98
CA TRP A 88 20.84 -1.66 2.15
C TRP A 88 22.17 -1.01 2.50
N ILE A 89 22.20 -0.26 3.61
CA ILE A 89 23.44 0.33 4.14
C ILE A 89 24.21 -0.74 4.92
N THR A 90 23.47 -1.54 5.70
CA THR A 90 23.95 -2.72 6.41
C THR A 90 22.87 -3.82 6.31
N PRO A 91 23.15 -5.08 6.70
CA PRO A 91 22.13 -6.14 6.70
C PRO A 91 20.89 -5.84 7.56
N THR A 92 20.99 -4.92 8.52
CA THR A 92 19.91 -4.55 9.46
C THR A 92 19.41 -3.13 9.26
N LEU A 93 20.02 -2.34 8.36
CA LEU A 93 19.68 -0.93 8.17
C LEU A 93 19.43 -0.68 6.68
N THR A 94 18.19 -0.32 6.37
CA THR A 94 17.70 -0.10 5.02
C THR A 94 17.10 1.29 4.92
N THR A 95 17.32 1.96 3.80
CA THR A 95 16.61 3.20 3.46
C THR A 95 15.70 2.95 2.28
N VAL A 96 14.47 3.46 2.38
CA VAL A 96 13.44 3.36 1.34
C VAL A 96 13.07 4.77 0.91
N ILE A 97 13.01 4.98 -0.40
CA ILE A 97 12.59 6.24 -1.02
C ILE A 97 11.70 5.89 -2.20
N ASP A 98 10.48 6.41 -2.20
CA ASP A 98 9.52 6.27 -3.28
C ASP A 98 9.09 7.63 -3.79
N LEU A 99 9.14 7.77 -5.10
CA LEU A 99 8.85 8.98 -5.82
C LEU A 99 7.80 8.67 -6.87
N SER A 100 6.81 9.53 -7.00
CA SER A 100 5.74 9.40 -7.99
C SER A 100 5.70 10.61 -8.92
N ILE A 101 5.29 10.34 -10.16
CA ILE A 101 4.69 11.33 -11.03
C ILE A 101 3.27 10.87 -11.26
N ASP A 102 2.31 11.64 -10.78
CA ASP A 102 0.89 11.32 -10.86
C ASP A 102 0.09 12.50 -11.37
N GLN A 103 -1.15 12.26 -11.81
CA GLN A 103 -2.09 13.33 -12.05
C GLN A 103 -2.58 13.91 -10.71
N VAL A 104 -2.30 15.19 -10.49
CA VAL A 104 -2.56 15.88 -9.22
C VAL A 104 -3.66 16.95 -9.34
N ALA A 105 -4.02 17.36 -10.55
CA ALA A 105 -5.15 18.26 -10.77
C ALA A 105 -6.39 17.52 -11.26
N ASN A 106 -7.53 17.81 -10.61
CA ASN A 106 -8.81 17.23 -10.99
C ASN A 106 -9.20 17.59 -12.42
N PRO A 107 -9.89 16.66 -13.12
CA PRO A 107 -10.48 16.93 -14.41
C PRO A 107 -11.41 18.14 -14.38
N GLN A 108 -11.36 18.97 -15.42
CA GLN A 108 -12.46 19.92 -15.65
C GLN A 108 -13.53 19.25 -16.51
N ASP A 109 -14.78 19.35 -16.08
CA ASP A 109 -15.97 18.76 -16.73
C ASP A 109 -16.00 18.97 -18.25
N GLY A 110 -16.37 17.90 -18.95
CA GLY A 110 -16.61 17.92 -20.39
C GLY A 110 -15.37 18.06 -21.27
N LYS A 111 -14.15 17.88 -20.73
CA LYS A 111 -12.90 17.94 -21.51
C LYS A 111 -12.22 16.56 -21.63
N THR A 112 -11.61 16.33 -22.78
CA THR A 112 -10.61 15.27 -22.94
C THR A 112 -9.30 15.75 -22.33
N LEU A 113 -8.77 14.99 -21.37
CA LEU A 113 -7.52 15.31 -20.70
C LEU A 113 -6.49 14.24 -21.07
N VAL A 114 -5.31 14.70 -21.49
CA VAL A 114 -4.18 13.84 -21.82
C VAL A 114 -2.99 14.41 -21.07
N PHE A 115 -2.45 13.65 -20.09
CA PHE A 115 -1.30 14.04 -19.28
C PHE A 115 -1.44 15.46 -18.67
N SER A 116 -2.65 15.79 -18.21
CA SER A 116 -2.97 17.12 -17.69
C SER A 116 -2.89 17.11 -16.18
N GLY A 117 -2.13 18.06 -15.61
CA GLY A 117 -2.05 18.22 -14.17
C GLY A 117 -1.09 17.27 -13.48
N GLU A 118 -0.12 16.72 -14.21
CA GLU A 118 0.92 15.85 -13.63
C GLU A 118 1.81 16.61 -12.65
N GLY A 119 2.08 15.99 -11.51
CA GLY A 119 2.92 16.53 -10.46
C GLY A 119 3.89 15.49 -9.95
N PHE A 120 5.07 15.94 -9.51
CA PHE A 120 6.08 15.08 -8.91
C PHE A 120 5.96 15.11 -7.38
N GLY A 121 5.79 13.95 -6.77
CA GLY A 121 5.66 13.76 -5.32
C GLY A 121 6.76 12.85 -4.75
N VAL A 122 6.93 12.94 -3.43
CA VAL A 122 7.60 11.91 -2.63
C VAL A 122 6.49 11.21 -1.86
N ASP A 123 6.30 9.91 -2.08
CA ASP A 123 5.23 9.16 -1.40
C ASP A 123 5.75 8.65 -0.05
N ASP A 124 6.91 7.99 -0.07
CA ASP A 124 7.55 7.43 1.10
C ASP A 124 9.04 7.80 1.14
N ALA A 125 9.55 8.10 2.33
CA ALA A 125 10.97 8.35 2.56
C ALA A 125 11.34 8.02 4.00
N TYR A 126 11.79 6.80 4.26
CA TYR A 126 12.05 6.32 5.61
C TYR A 126 13.27 5.43 5.74
N VAL A 127 13.72 5.28 6.98
CA VAL A 127 14.79 4.37 7.37
C VAL A 127 14.17 3.26 8.21
N VAL A 128 14.53 2.03 7.89
CA VAL A 128 14.18 0.85 8.67
C VAL A 128 15.43 0.27 9.29
N TRP A 129 15.39 0.12 10.61
CA TRP A 129 16.24 -0.81 11.31
C TRP A 129 15.44 -2.07 11.63
N SER A 130 15.94 -3.24 11.28
CA SER A 130 15.30 -4.50 11.62
C SER A 130 16.31 -5.55 12.05
N ASP A 131 15.91 -6.34 13.05
CA ASP A 131 16.52 -7.61 13.40
C ASP A 131 15.50 -8.75 13.16
N GLN A 132 15.77 -9.98 13.60
CA GLN A 132 14.92 -11.15 13.35
C GLN A 132 13.49 -11.05 13.90
N ARG A 133 13.25 -10.21 14.91
CA ARG A 133 11.98 -10.14 15.64
C ARG A 133 11.50 -8.73 15.92
N VAL A 134 12.36 -7.71 15.77
CA VAL A 134 12.05 -6.32 16.13
C VAL A 134 12.42 -5.41 14.99
N GLY A 135 11.52 -4.48 14.68
CA GLY A 135 11.68 -3.49 13.62
C GLY A 135 11.42 -2.10 14.16
N LEU A 136 12.16 -1.13 13.65
CA LEU A 136 11.97 0.29 13.88
C LEU A 136 12.00 0.98 12.52
N GLN A 137 10.93 1.70 12.21
CA GLN A 137 10.80 2.53 11.03
C GLN A 137 10.68 3.99 11.47
N ALA A 138 11.38 4.89 10.79
CA ALA A 138 11.27 6.32 11.03
C ALA A 138 11.47 7.12 9.74
N GLY A 139 10.64 8.13 9.53
CA GLY A 139 10.65 8.96 8.31
C GLY A 139 9.25 9.36 7.90
N MET A 140 9.07 9.60 6.60
CA MET A 140 7.78 9.78 5.96
C MET A 140 7.28 8.44 5.42
N PHE A 141 6.05 8.05 5.75
CA PHE A 141 5.47 6.77 5.37
C PHE A 141 3.94 6.84 5.28
N THR A 142 3.35 5.91 4.54
CA THR A 142 1.94 5.52 4.67
C THR A 142 1.70 4.70 5.93
N VAL A 143 0.71 5.09 6.74
CA VAL A 143 0.35 4.39 7.99
C VAL A 143 -0.36 3.06 7.66
N PRO A 144 0.08 1.91 8.22
CA PRO A 144 -0.53 0.61 7.97
C PRO A 144 -1.85 0.45 8.75
N PHE A 145 -2.88 1.17 8.34
CA PHE A 145 -4.21 1.11 8.95
C PHE A 145 -5.14 0.13 8.23
N GLY A 146 -5.47 0.40 6.96
CA GLY A 146 -6.34 -0.45 6.16
C GLY A 146 -5.62 -1.66 5.55
N PHE A 147 -6.38 -2.67 5.15
CA PHE A 147 -5.90 -3.89 4.51
C PHE A 147 -6.11 -3.84 2.98
N ASP A 148 -7.35 -3.57 2.54
CA ASP A 148 -7.80 -3.73 1.15
C ASP A 148 -7.22 -2.69 0.18
N TRP A 149 -6.85 -1.49 0.65
CA TRP A 149 -6.12 -0.52 -0.21
C TRP A 149 -4.83 -1.11 -0.80
N GLY A 150 -4.21 -2.04 -0.07
CA GLY A 150 -2.97 -2.69 -0.46
C GLY A 150 -3.15 -4.05 -1.16
N THR A 151 -4.36 -4.61 -1.14
CA THR A 151 -4.61 -5.99 -1.59
C THR A 151 -5.66 -6.12 -2.68
N LEU A 152 -6.49 -5.09 -2.92
CA LEU A 152 -7.43 -5.09 -4.03
C LEU A 152 -6.70 -4.85 -5.36
N PRO A 153 -6.73 -5.82 -6.30
CA PRO A 153 -5.95 -5.74 -7.53
C PRO A 153 -6.64 -4.95 -8.67
N GLY A 154 -7.93 -4.63 -8.54
CA GLY A 154 -8.69 -4.00 -9.61
C GLY A 154 -8.40 -2.50 -9.75
N PHE A 155 -8.30 -2.05 -11.01
CA PHE A 155 -7.99 -0.66 -11.38
C PHE A 155 -8.91 0.40 -10.76
N PHE A 156 -10.17 0.07 -10.47
CA PHE A 156 -11.15 0.99 -9.91
C PHE A 156 -11.43 0.74 -8.42
N ASP A 157 -10.83 -0.29 -7.85
CA ASP A 157 -11.23 -0.81 -6.53
C ASP A 157 -10.78 0.12 -5.40
N THR A 158 -9.78 0.98 -5.68
CA THR A 158 -9.12 1.78 -4.65
C THR A 158 -9.84 3.08 -4.30
N SER A 159 -10.84 3.53 -5.07
CA SER A 159 -11.41 4.88 -4.92
C SER A 159 -11.99 5.14 -3.53
N PHE A 160 -12.84 4.26 -3.00
CA PHE A 160 -13.43 4.44 -1.65
C PHE A 160 -12.47 4.01 -0.54
N VAL A 161 -11.62 3.01 -0.78
CA VAL A 161 -10.67 2.55 0.23
C VAL A 161 -9.51 3.54 0.43
N SER A 162 -9.29 4.46 -0.53
CA SER A 162 -8.34 5.56 -0.41
C SER A 162 -8.74 6.57 0.67
N ASP A 163 -10.02 6.65 1.07
CA ASP A 163 -10.48 7.55 2.15
C ASP A 163 -9.79 7.25 3.50
N TYR A 164 -9.40 6.00 3.72
CA TYR A 164 -8.71 5.55 4.91
C TYR A 164 -7.25 5.15 4.67
N GLN A 165 -6.69 5.65 3.56
CA GLN A 165 -5.28 5.61 3.27
C GLN A 165 -4.62 6.87 3.84
N PHE A 166 -3.78 6.69 4.85
CA PHE A 166 -3.10 7.80 5.53
C PHE A 166 -1.66 7.93 5.05
N ASP A 167 -1.51 8.50 3.86
CA ASP A 167 -0.21 8.79 3.24
C ASP A 167 0.45 10.06 3.81
N ASN A 168 1.72 10.26 3.44
CA ASN A 168 2.49 11.47 3.74
C ASN A 168 2.51 11.79 5.24
N ARG A 169 2.64 10.76 6.08
CA ARG A 169 2.76 10.90 7.54
C ARG A 169 4.23 10.84 7.93
N VAL A 170 4.65 11.72 8.83
CA VAL A 170 6.01 11.70 9.40
C VAL A 170 5.95 11.20 10.83
N GLY A 171 6.80 10.24 11.16
CA GLY A 171 6.80 9.66 12.50
C GLY A 171 7.75 8.48 12.65
N GLY A 172 7.34 7.53 13.48
CA GLY A 172 7.99 6.23 13.57
C GLY A 172 7.08 5.12 14.05
N ILE A 173 7.39 3.90 13.60
CA ILE A 173 6.68 2.66 13.92
C ILE A 173 7.68 1.69 14.53
N ALA A 174 7.29 1.03 15.61
CA ALA A 174 7.99 -0.13 16.15
C ALA A 174 7.16 -1.39 15.88
N SER A 175 7.82 -2.48 15.51
CA SER A 175 7.17 -3.75 15.24
C SER A 175 7.86 -4.90 15.97
N ILE A 176 7.07 -5.91 16.35
CA ILE A 176 7.53 -7.17 16.93
C ILE A 176 6.88 -8.32 16.18
N SER A 177 7.65 -9.33 15.77
CA SER A 177 7.11 -10.53 15.14
C SER A 177 7.39 -11.81 15.92
N THR A 178 6.42 -12.72 15.84
CA THR A 178 6.57 -14.09 16.31
C THR A 178 7.56 -14.90 15.46
N GLY A 179 7.83 -14.47 14.22
CA GLY A 179 8.51 -15.28 13.22
C GLY A 179 7.67 -16.49 12.78
N ASN A 180 8.20 -17.30 11.86
CA ASN A 180 7.53 -18.51 11.38
C ASN A 180 7.86 -19.71 12.28
N ASP A 181 7.22 -19.75 13.46
CA ASP A 181 7.34 -20.84 14.44
C ASP A 181 6.21 -21.89 14.29
N GLY A 182 5.62 -21.99 13.09
CA GLY A 182 4.61 -22.99 12.72
C GLY A 182 3.15 -22.60 12.97
N GLY A 183 2.89 -21.46 13.62
CA GLY A 183 1.56 -20.86 13.78
C GLY A 183 1.18 -19.84 12.71
N GLY A 184 2.11 -19.51 11.81
CA GLY A 184 2.04 -18.33 10.95
C GLY A 184 3.02 -17.26 11.42
N VAL A 185 3.23 -16.24 10.62
CA VAL A 185 4.03 -15.07 10.95
C VAL A 185 3.05 -14.00 11.43
N HIS A 186 3.09 -13.67 12.72
CA HIS A 186 2.33 -12.56 13.30
C HIS A 186 3.25 -11.37 13.55
N GLY A 187 2.72 -10.17 13.40
CA GLY A 187 3.42 -8.90 13.55
C GLY A 187 2.56 -7.90 14.30
N LEU A 188 2.96 -7.55 15.52
CA LEU A 188 2.37 -6.45 16.27
C LEU A 188 3.15 -5.17 15.99
N GLN A 189 2.46 -4.10 15.62
CA GLN A 189 3.04 -2.80 15.31
C GLN A 189 2.39 -1.72 16.16
N ALA A 190 3.18 -0.73 16.56
CA ALA A 190 2.70 0.46 17.22
C ALA A 190 3.49 1.66 16.71
N GLY A 191 2.80 2.76 16.43
CA GLY A 191 3.41 3.92 15.81
C GLY A 191 2.87 5.24 16.33
N VAL A 192 3.69 6.27 16.21
CA VAL A 192 3.31 7.67 16.43
C VAL A 192 3.69 8.46 15.20
N PHE A 193 2.79 9.34 14.75
CA PHE A 193 2.96 10.08 13.50
C PHE A 193 2.20 11.40 13.53
N SER A 194 2.47 12.26 12.56
CA SER A 194 1.73 13.48 12.28
C SER A 194 1.69 13.71 10.77
N VAL A 195 0.79 14.58 10.30
CA VAL A 195 0.79 15.02 8.90
C VAL A 195 2.11 15.71 8.56
N ASP A 196 2.69 15.42 7.39
CA ASP A 196 3.92 16.09 6.95
C ASP A 196 3.65 17.52 6.47
N GLY A 197 4.08 18.51 7.27
CA GLY A 197 4.08 19.92 6.90
C GLY A 197 5.36 20.39 6.18
N SER A 198 6.27 19.49 5.82
CA SER A 198 7.58 19.85 5.26
C SER A 198 7.53 20.26 3.78
N PHE A 199 8.70 20.40 3.15
CA PHE A 199 8.78 20.62 1.70
C PHE A 199 8.65 19.33 0.89
N LEU A 200 8.78 18.16 1.54
CA LEU A 200 8.71 16.85 0.88
C LEU A 200 7.27 16.48 0.52
N SER A 201 6.29 16.87 1.34
CA SER A 201 4.86 16.73 1.03
C SER A 201 4.33 17.70 -0.04
N LYS A 202 5.20 18.50 -0.66
CA LYS A 202 4.79 19.44 -1.73
C LYS A 202 5.05 18.82 -3.08
N THR A 203 3.99 18.63 -3.84
CA THR A 203 4.09 18.29 -5.25
C THR A 203 4.80 19.43 -6.01
N VAL A 204 5.78 19.10 -6.84
CA VAL A 204 6.46 20.05 -7.73
C VAL A 204 5.79 20.00 -9.11
N MET A 205 5.64 21.15 -9.77
CA MET A 205 5.08 21.38 -11.14
C MET A 205 3.57 21.67 -11.24
N THR A 206 2.76 21.23 -10.28
CA THR A 206 1.37 21.67 -10.12
C THR A 206 1.17 22.18 -8.70
N SER A 207 0.39 23.25 -8.53
CA SER A 207 0.05 23.77 -7.21
C SER A 207 -1.13 23.01 -6.62
N SER A 208 -1.02 21.71 -6.43
CA SER A 208 -1.58 21.16 -5.21
C SER A 208 -0.67 21.69 -4.10
N GLY A 209 -1.24 22.29 -3.07
CA GLY A 209 -0.44 22.69 -1.94
C GLY A 209 0.21 21.48 -1.26
N PRO A 210 0.98 21.68 -0.18
CA PRO A 210 1.19 20.59 0.79
C PRO A 210 -0.16 19.92 1.13
N ALA A 211 -0.17 18.78 1.84
CA ALA A 211 -1.39 18.21 2.45
C ALA A 211 -2.28 19.25 3.22
N ASN A 212 -1.77 20.47 3.45
CA ASN A 212 -2.46 21.69 3.87
C ASN A 212 -3.02 22.59 2.73
N SER A 213 -3.55 22.09 1.63
CA SER A 213 -3.99 22.95 0.50
C SER A 213 -5.40 23.53 0.61
N GLY A 214 -5.99 23.61 1.80
CA GLY A 214 -7.21 24.40 1.99
C GLY A 214 -7.78 24.34 3.39
N ASP A 215 -8.03 23.14 3.90
CA ASP A 215 -8.82 22.94 5.11
C ASP A 215 -8.08 22.08 6.15
N PRO A 216 -8.14 22.44 7.45
CA PRO A 216 -7.62 21.62 8.53
C PRO A 216 -8.20 20.19 8.47
N SER A 217 -7.33 19.18 8.44
CA SER A 217 -7.70 17.76 8.43
C SER A 217 -7.29 17.06 9.73
N PRO A 218 -7.97 15.96 10.13
CA PRO A 218 -7.51 15.13 11.24
C PRO A 218 -6.03 14.75 11.09
N GLY A 219 -5.27 14.89 12.16
CA GLY A 219 -3.82 14.69 12.17
C GLY A 219 -2.99 15.99 12.12
N ASP A 220 -3.57 17.14 11.76
CA ASP A 220 -2.84 18.41 11.66
C ASP A 220 -2.56 19.09 13.01
N GLY A 221 -3.41 18.83 14.02
CA GLY A 221 -3.35 19.50 15.32
C GLY A 221 -2.33 18.93 16.31
N GLY A 222 -1.61 17.87 15.93
CA GLY A 222 -0.59 17.26 16.79
C GLY A 222 -0.32 15.79 16.49
N ALA A 223 0.18 15.06 17.50
CA ALA A 223 0.57 13.66 17.35
C ALA A 223 -0.65 12.72 17.30
N SER A 224 -0.64 11.86 16.29
CA SER A 224 -1.51 10.72 16.07
C SER A 224 -0.78 9.43 16.42
N TRP A 225 -1.52 8.34 16.62
CA TRP A 225 -0.93 7.04 16.92
C TRP A 225 -1.74 5.88 16.34
N LEU A 226 -1.07 4.74 16.15
CA LEU A 226 -1.67 3.50 15.65
C LEU A 226 -1.19 2.30 16.45
N ILE A 227 -2.01 1.26 16.49
CA ILE A 227 -1.61 -0.11 16.85
C ILE A 227 -2.23 -1.04 15.82
N SER A 228 -1.44 -1.95 15.26
CA SER A 228 -1.94 -2.96 14.33
C SER A 228 -1.35 -4.33 14.61
N ASP A 229 -2.12 -5.37 14.33
CA ASP A 229 -1.69 -6.76 14.34
C ASP A 229 -1.93 -7.33 12.94
N THR A 230 -0.87 -7.84 12.33
CA THR A 230 -0.91 -8.46 11.02
C THR A 230 -0.49 -9.91 11.14
N ALA A 231 -1.03 -10.77 10.29
CA ALA A 231 -0.57 -12.13 10.19
C ALA A 231 -0.60 -12.64 8.77
N ALA A 232 0.34 -13.52 8.46
CA ALA A 232 0.46 -14.20 7.18
C ALA A 232 0.91 -15.66 7.37
N GLU A 233 0.80 -16.46 6.32
CA GLU A 233 1.27 -17.85 6.27
C GLU A 233 0.65 -18.75 7.36
N ILE A 234 -0.59 -18.50 7.82
CA ILE A 234 -1.20 -19.23 8.96
C ILE A 234 -1.52 -20.69 8.57
N PRO A 235 -0.75 -21.71 9.01
CA PRO A 235 -0.85 -23.06 8.48
C PRO A 235 -2.13 -23.79 8.91
N LEU A 236 -2.80 -23.29 9.95
CA LEU A 236 -3.95 -23.96 10.57
C LEU A 236 -5.20 -23.98 9.67
N ILE A 237 -5.28 -23.09 8.66
CA ILE A 237 -6.46 -22.95 7.79
C ILE A 237 -6.09 -23.07 6.29
N ALA A 238 -4.91 -22.58 5.88
CA ALA A 238 -4.19 -22.88 4.62
C ALA A 238 -2.91 -22.02 4.61
N PRO A 239 -1.81 -22.40 3.93
CA PRO A 239 -0.55 -21.65 3.97
C PRO A 239 -0.59 -20.21 3.41
N SER A 240 -1.75 -19.72 2.96
CA SER A 240 -1.99 -18.48 2.23
C SER A 240 -3.03 -17.55 2.88
N PHE A 241 -3.48 -17.85 4.10
CA PHE A 241 -4.36 -16.95 4.83
C PHE A 241 -3.57 -15.79 5.46
N ALA A 242 -4.06 -14.57 5.27
CA ALA A 242 -3.52 -13.36 5.89
C ALA A 242 -4.64 -12.49 6.47
N TYR A 243 -4.35 -11.77 7.56
CA TYR A 243 -5.26 -10.81 8.17
C TYR A 243 -4.54 -9.58 8.70
N GLN A 244 -5.31 -8.53 8.92
CA GLN A 244 -4.88 -7.33 9.63
C GLN A 244 -6.00 -6.80 10.52
N PHE A 245 -5.65 -6.39 11.74
CA PHE A 245 -6.52 -5.62 12.63
C PHE A 245 -5.78 -4.37 13.08
N SER A 246 -6.41 -3.22 12.97
CA SER A 246 -5.76 -1.94 13.24
C SER A 246 -6.68 -1.02 14.02
N PHE A 247 -6.09 -0.27 14.95
CA PHE A 247 -6.72 0.87 15.59
C PHE A 247 -5.86 2.10 15.36
N ILE A 248 -6.48 3.20 14.95
CA ILE A 248 -5.81 4.49 14.73
C ILE A 248 -6.52 5.57 15.52
N SER A 249 -5.75 6.55 15.98
CA SER A 249 -6.29 7.71 16.67
C SER A 249 -5.56 8.95 16.19
N GLN A 250 -6.27 9.75 15.39
CA GLN A 250 -5.74 10.96 14.80
C GLN A 250 -5.88 12.14 15.76
N SER A 251 -4.91 13.05 15.74
CA SER A 251 -5.07 14.33 16.44
C SER A 251 -6.20 15.15 15.81
N PRO A 252 -6.82 16.10 16.54
CA PRO A 252 -7.82 16.96 15.95
C PRO A 252 -7.24 17.75 14.78
N ALA A 253 -8.09 18.19 13.87
CA ALA A 253 -7.71 19.18 12.88
C ALA A 253 -7.35 20.52 13.56
N LEU A 254 -6.57 21.37 12.89
CA LEU A 254 -6.27 22.71 13.40
C LEU A 254 -7.56 23.51 13.65
N GLY A 255 -7.80 23.85 14.92
CA GLY A 255 -8.97 24.61 15.33
C GLY A 255 -10.20 23.78 15.68
N THR A 256 -10.14 22.45 15.58
CA THR A 256 -11.17 21.54 16.10
C THR A 256 -10.70 20.89 17.41
N THR A 257 -11.62 20.24 18.12
CA THR A 257 -11.33 19.59 19.41
C THR A 257 -11.51 18.08 19.38
N SER A 258 -12.20 17.52 18.38
CA SER A 258 -12.48 16.09 18.33
C SER A 258 -11.34 15.32 17.67
N ARG A 259 -11.02 14.16 18.23
CA ARG A 259 -10.02 13.24 17.67
C ARG A 259 -10.76 12.19 16.88
N GLU A 260 -10.44 12.07 15.60
CA GLU A 260 -10.93 10.96 14.80
C GLU A 260 -10.27 9.65 15.28
N ASN A 261 -11.08 8.63 15.52
CA ASN A 261 -10.59 7.30 15.86
C ASN A 261 -11.10 6.32 14.81
N GLY A 262 -10.26 5.36 14.41
CA GLY A 262 -10.62 4.35 13.41
C GLY A 262 -10.31 2.96 13.89
N LEU A 263 -11.15 2.01 13.50
CA LEU A 263 -10.91 0.57 13.63
C LEU A 263 -10.99 -0.06 12.25
N SER A 264 -10.00 -0.87 11.87
CA SER A 264 -10.01 -1.69 10.66
C SER A 264 -9.82 -3.16 11.01
N GLY A 265 -10.47 -4.03 10.25
CA GLY A 265 -10.23 -5.46 10.28
C GLY A 265 -10.45 -6.07 8.91
N GLY A 266 -9.45 -6.76 8.37
CA GLY A 266 -9.54 -7.39 7.06
C GLY A 266 -8.77 -8.70 6.96
N PHE A 267 -9.09 -9.48 5.94
CA PHE A 267 -8.37 -10.71 5.60
C PHE A 267 -8.37 -10.99 4.09
N GLN A 268 -7.40 -11.79 3.65
CA GLN A 268 -7.46 -12.48 2.36
C GLN A 268 -7.12 -13.96 2.52
N TRP A 269 -7.63 -14.78 1.61
CA TRP A 269 -7.38 -16.20 1.64
C TRP A 269 -7.22 -16.81 0.26
N THR A 270 -5.99 -17.07 -0.20
CA THR A 270 -5.78 -17.69 -1.51
C THR A 270 -6.02 -19.20 -1.46
N LEU A 271 -7.09 -19.66 -2.10
CA LEU A 271 -7.47 -21.05 -2.22
C LEU A 271 -6.99 -21.61 -3.58
N PRO A 272 -5.93 -22.43 -3.63
CA PRO A 272 -5.59 -23.16 -4.85
C PRO A 272 -6.67 -24.21 -5.12
N LEU A 273 -7.32 -24.13 -6.27
CA LEU A 273 -8.40 -25.04 -6.68
C LEU A 273 -7.87 -26.18 -7.56
N ASP A 274 -6.87 -25.91 -8.39
CA ASP A 274 -6.19 -26.91 -9.21
C ASP A 274 -4.71 -26.53 -9.42
N GLY A 275 -3.86 -27.56 -9.57
CA GLY A 275 -2.43 -27.43 -9.87
C GLY A 275 -1.52 -28.23 -8.93
N SER A 276 -0.61 -29.03 -9.50
CA SER A 276 0.58 -29.49 -8.78
C SER A 276 1.59 -28.33 -8.66
N VAL A 277 2.65 -28.51 -7.87
CA VAL A 277 3.77 -27.55 -7.85
C VAL A 277 4.33 -27.33 -9.26
N GLU A 278 4.31 -28.35 -10.14
CA GLU A 278 4.68 -28.18 -11.55
C GLU A 278 3.71 -27.28 -12.30
N ALA A 279 2.39 -27.43 -12.12
CA ALA A 279 1.40 -26.57 -12.78
C ALA A 279 1.51 -25.10 -12.33
N THR A 280 1.88 -24.82 -11.08
CA THR A 280 2.21 -23.45 -10.64
C THR A 280 3.45 -22.90 -11.33
N VAL A 281 4.46 -23.73 -11.57
CA VAL A 281 5.70 -23.34 -12.26
C VAL A 281 5.47 -23.16 -13.77
N GLU A 282 4.54 -23.91 -14.35
CA GLU A 282 4.17 -23.85 -15.77
C GLU A 282 3.13 -22.76 -16.08
N GLY A 283 2.67 -22.00 -15.08
CA GLY A 283 1.67 -20.95 -15.27
C GLY A 283 0.28 -21.52 -15.58
N GLU A 284 -0.03 -22.72 -15.10
CA GLU A 284 -1.32 -23.40 -15.23
C GLU A 284 -1.97 -23.60 -13.85
N PHE A 285 -1.84 -22.62 -12.94
CA PHE A 285 -2.50 -22.68 -11.65
C PHE A 285 -3.89 -22.04 -11.71
N PHE A 286 -4.85 -22.65 -10.99
CA PHE A 286 -6.13 -22.03 -10.72
C PHE A 286 -6.25 -21.74 -9.24
N SER A 287 -6.47 -20.47 -8.88
CA SER A 287 -6.73 -20.08 -7.50
C SER A 287 -7.82 -19.04 -7.39
N VAL A 288 -8.44 -19.00 -6.21
CA VAL A 288 -9.45 -18.02 -5.84
C VAL A 288 -9.04 -17.38 -4.53
N THR A 289 -8.99 -16.06 -4.49
CA THR A 289 -8.64 -15.28 -3.29
C THR A 289 -9.83 -14.41 -2.92
N PRO A 290 -10.74 -14.88 -2.05
CA PRO A 290 -11.63 -13.97 -1.34
C PRO A 290 -10.81 -13.02 -0.45
N SER A 291 -11.20 -11.75 -0.46
CA SER A 291 -10.77 -10.74 0.50
C SER A 291 -11.98 -10.05 1.12
N PHE A 292 -11.77 -9.47 2.29
CA PHE A 292 -12.81 -8.74 2.99
C PHE A 292 -12.21 -7.77 4.00
N GLU A 293 -12.64 -6.52 3.99
CA GLU A 293 -12.35 -5.52 5.02
C GLU A 293 -13.60 -4.84 5.58
N VAL A 294 -13.55 -4.52 6.87
CA VAL A 294 -14.44 -3.55 7.52
C VAL A 294 -13.63 -2.43 8.16
N VAL A 295 -14.11 -1.21 8.00
CA VAL A 295 -13.52 -0.02 8.64
C VAL A 295 -14.64 0.78 9.30
N HIS A 296 -14.39 1.27 10.51
CA HIS A 296 -15.30 2.16 11.21
C HIS A 296 -14.53 3.36 11.77
N PHE A 297 -15.05 4.56 11.55
CA PHE A 297 -14.55 5.80 12.14
C PHE A 297 -15.56 6.41 13.10
N TRP A 298 -15.03 6.87 14.23
CA TRP A 298 -15.68 7.80 15.15
C TRP A 298 -15.09 9.18 14.96
N ASP A 299 -15.95 10.20 15.06
CA ASP A 299 -15.61 11.59 14.87
C ASP A 299 -14.95 11.83 13.50
N TRP A 300 -15.55 11.24 12.46
CA TRP A 300 -15.01 11.23 11.10
C TRP A 300 -14.77 12.66 10.58
N GLN A 301 -13.65 12.85 9.89
CA GLN A 301 -13.10 14.15 9.47
C GLN A 301 -12.89 15.15 10.62
N GLY A 302 -12.84 14.67 11.87
CA GLY A 302 -12.66 15.49 13.07
C GLY A 302 -13.94 16.22 13.51
N ILE A 303 -15.10 15.82 12.99
CA ILE A 303 -16.41 16.36 13.34
C ILE A 303 -17.00 15.55 14.49
N ASP A 304 -17.29 16.22 15.61
CA ASP A 304 -17.84 15.59 16.82
C ASP A 304 -19.18 14.89 16.53
N GLY A 305 -19.23 13.57 16.76
CA GLY A 305 -20.41 12.74 16.53
C GLY A 305 -20.63 12.27 15.09
N ALA A 306 -19.75 12.61 14.15
CA ALA A 306 -19.77 12.04 12.80
C ALA A 306 -19.19 10.62 12.78
N SER A 307 -19.62 9.79 11.84
CA SER A 307 -19.12 8.44 11.64
C SER A 307 -19.03 8.06 10.17
N ALA A 308 -18.12 7.14 9.86
CA ALA A 308 -18.06 6.51 8.55
C ALA A 308 -17.78 5.01 8.69
N ASP A 309 -18.57 4.21 7.99
CA ASP A 309 -18.49 2.75 7.93
C ASP A 309 -18.18 2.32 6.51
N TYR A 310 -17.18 1.45 6.38
CA TYR A 310 -16.79 0.84 5.11
C TYR A 310 -16.91 -0.68 5.22
N PHE A 311 -17.47 -1.29 4.18
CA PHE A 311 -17.56 -2.74 4.03
C PHE A 311 -17.10 -3.10 2.62
N THR A 312 -16.02 -3.87 2.52
CA THR A 312 -15.33 -4.12 1.24
C THR A 312 -15.03 -5.60 1.05
N PRO A 313 -15.94 -6.41 0.48
CA PRO A 313 -15.61 -7.73 -0.05
C PRO A 313 -14.95 -7.63 -1.43
N GLY A 314 -13.93 -8.46 -1.61
CA GLY A 314 -13.25 -8.68 -2.88
C GLY A 314 -13.15 -10.17 -3.23
N LEU A 315 -12.97 -10.44 -4.51
CA LEU A 315 -12.74 -11.79 -5.02
C LEU A 315 -11.84 -11.74 -6.26
N THR A 316 -10.68 -12.36 -6.15
CA THR A 316 -9.74 -12.52 -7.26
C THR A 316 -9.72 -13.96 -7.75
N PHE A 317 -9.80 -14.16 -9.05
CA PHE A 317 -9.63 -15.44 -9.71
C PHE A 317 -8.39 -15.40 -10.58
N ASN A 318 -7.44 -16.30 -10.33
CA ASN A 318 -6.24 -16.44 -11.14
C ASN A 318 -6.28 -17.74 -11.92
N TYR A 319 -6.22 -17.68 -13.25
CA TYR A 319 -6.14 -18.85 -14.13
C TYR A 319 -4.99 -18.66 -15.13
N GLY A 320 -3.84 -19.23 -14.78
CA GLY A 320 -2.59 -19.03 -15.50
C GLY A 320 -2.19 -17.57 -15.61
N ASP A 321 -2.04 -17.06 -16.83
CA ASP A 321 -1.69 -15.65 -17.07
C ASP A 321 -2.88 -14.68 -16.94
N TRP A 322 -4.10 -15.19 -16.76
CA TRP A 322 -5.32 -14.39 -16.62
C TRP A 322 -5.70 -14.18 -15.17
N GLU A 323 -6.16 -12.98 -14.86
CA GLU A 323 -6.73 -12.63 -13.57
C GLU A 323 -8.07 -11.92 -13.78
N LEU A 324 -9.05 -12.23 -12.93
CA LEU A 324 -10.35 -11.58 -12.87
C LEU A 324 -10.58 -11.11 -11.44
N ASP A 325 -10.88 -9.84 -11.29
CA ASP A 325 -11.11 -9.20 -10.00
C ASP A 325 -12.52 -8.68 -9.94
N LEU A 326 -13.17 -8.90 -8.79
CA LEU A 326 -14.48 -8.37 -8.47
C LEU A 326 -14.38 -7.75 -7.08
N ALA A 327 -14.78 -6.49 -6.94
CA ALA A 327 -14.86 -5.84 -5.64
C ALA A 327 -16.16 -5.05 -5.50
N ALA A 328 -16.60 -4.91 -4.26
CA ALA A 328 -17.71 -4.04 -3.90
C ALA A 328 -17.34 -3.32 -2.62
N THR A 329 -17.47 -1.99 -2.59
CA THR A 329 -17.34 -1.19 -1.38
C THR A 329 -18.65 -0.48 -1.10
N TRP A 330 -19.17 -0.65 0.11
CA TRP A 330 -20.23 0.18 0.65
C TRP A 330 -19.62 1.16 1.63
N ARG A 331 -19.96 2.44 1.49
CA ARG A 331 -19.58 3.51 2.40
C ARG A 331 -20.84 4.15 2.95
N ASN A 332 -21.10 3.98 4.24
CA ASN A 332 -22.14 4.73 4.94
C ASN A 332 -21.43 5.82 5.75
N SER A 333 -21.81 7.07 5.53
CA SER A 333 -21.25 8.20 6.28
C SER A 333 -22.37 9.05 6.84
N ASP A 334 -22.22 9.43 8.10
CA ASP A 334 -23.16 10.27 8.82
C ASP A 334 -22.38 11.43 9.45
N ASP A 335 -22.70 12.67 9.08
CA ASP A 335 -22.22 13.86 9.76
C ASP A 335 -23.40 14.66 10.37
N LEU A 336 -23.10 15.83 10.97
CA LEU A 336 -24.12 16.65 11.65
C LEU A 336 -25.17 17.27 10.69
N THR A 337 -24.91 17.24 9.38
CA THR A 337 -25.64 17.96 8.34
C THR A 337 -26.16 17.06 7.21
N GLU A 338 -25.48 15.95 6.94
CA GLU A 338 -25.74 15.06 5.82
C GLU A 338 -25.45 13.60 6.20
N SER A 339 -26.18 12.70 5.57
CA SER A 339 -25.99 11.26 5.65
C SER A 339 -25.94 10.75 4.22
N SER A 340 -24.99 9.88 3.92
CA SER A 340 -24.76 9.33 2.59
C SER A 340 -24.57 7.82 2.67
N ASP A 341 -25.19 7.13 1.71
CA ASP A 341 -25.09 5.70 1.46
C ASP A 341 -24.52 5.52 0.06
N ASP A 342 -23.22 5.28 -0.04
CA ASP A 342 -22.52 5.18 -1.30
C ASP A 342 -22.11 3.73 -1.59
N VAL A 343 -22.12 3.36 -2.87
CA VAL A 343 -21.73 2.03 -3.34
C VAL A 343 -20.80 2.16 -4.54
N LEU A 344 -19.69 1.43 -4.49
CA LEU A 344 -18.79 1.21 -5.61
C LEU A 344 -18.74 -0.28 -5.91
N LEU A 345 -19.08 -0.67 -7.14
CA LEU A 345 -18.91 -2.02 -7.66
C LEU A 345 -17.90 -1.98 -8.79
N SER A 346 -16.94 -2.87 -8.78
CA SER A 346 -15.90 -2.93 -9.80
C SER A 346 -15.64 -4.35 -10.26
N ALA A 347 -15.27 -4.46 -11.52
CA ALA A 347 -14.83 -5.70 -12.13
C ALA A 347 -13.71 -5.42 -13.11
N SER A 348 -12.63 -6.18 -13.04
CA SER A 348 -11.52 -6.09 -13.98
C SER A 348 -11.03 -7.45 -14.47
N VAL A 349 -10.55 -7.48 -15.69
CA VAL A 349 -9.83 -8.63 -16.25
C VAL A 349 -8.45 -8.18 -16.67
N SER A 350 -7.43 -8.93 -16.27
CA SER A 350 -6.04 -8.66 -16.60
C SER A 350 -5.36 -9.86 -17.27
N TYR A 351 -4.33 -9.57 -18.07
CA TYR A 351 -3.49 -10.57 -18.72
C TYR A 351 -2.01 -10.22 -18.59
N ASN A 352 -1.22 -11.19 -18.14
CA ASN A 352 0.22 -11.09 -17.90
C ASN A 352 1.04 -11.55 -19.12
N PHE A 353 1.93 -10.71 -19.66
CA PHE A 353 2.63 -11.01 -20.93
C PHE A 353 4.05 -11.58 -20.80
N PHE A 354 4.86 -11.07 -19.88
CA PHE A 354 6.31 -11.34 -19.83
C PHE A 354 6.81 -11.69 -18.42
N SER A 355 5.98 -11.42 -17.42
CA SER A 355 6.20 -11.55 -15.99
C SER A 355 4.83 -11.35 -15.34
N PRO A 356 4.55 -11.91 -14.15
CA PRO A 356 3.32 -11.65 -13.39
C PRO A 356 3.06 -10.16 -13.06
N GLN A 357 3.97 -9.28 -13.45
CA GLN A 357 3.96 -7.86 -13.11
C GLN A 357 3.73 -6.98 -14.35
N THR A 358 3.93 -7.50 -15.57
CA THR A 358 3.66 -6.76 -16.81
C THR A 358 2.29 -7.15 -17.33
N GLN A 359 1.30 -6.31 -17.03
CA GLN A 359 -0.10 -6.60 -17.29
C GLN A 359 -0.78 -5.53 -18.14
N ILE A 360 -1.75 -5.98 -18.93
CA ILE A 360 -2.84 -5.12 -19.40
C ILE A 360 -4.09 -5.49 -18.62
N GLN A 361 -4.85 -4.50 -18.20
CA GLN A 361 -6.10 -4.68 -17.47
C GLN A 361 -7.20 -3.86 -18.13
N PHE A 362 -8.40 -4.42 -18.19
CA PHE A 362 -9.62 -3.74 -18.59
C PHE A 362 -10.59 -3.77 -17.42
N GLY A 363 -11.17 -2.62 -17.09
CA GLY A 363 -12.04 -2.47 -15.93
C GLY A 363 -13.38 -1.85 -16.29
N TYR A 364 -14.38 -2.18 -15.49
CA TYR A 364 -15.65 -1.48 -15.38
C TYR A 364 -15.90 -1.18 -13.91
N ALA A 365 -16.43 0.01 -13.61
CA ALA A 365 -16.97 0.32 -12.31
C ALA A 365 -18.33 1.01 -12.41
N TYR A 366 -19.16 0.72 -11.41
CA TYR A 366 -20.44 1.37 -11.14
C TYR A 366 -20.30 2.06 -9.79
N GLN A 367 -20.55 3.36 -9.74
CA GLN A 367 -20.52 4.14 -8.52
C GLN A 367 -21.87 4.82 -8.32
N ASP A 368 -22.43 4.71 -7.13
CA ASP A 368 -23.65 5.39 -6.71
C ASP A 368 -23.32 6.20 -5.47
N THR A 369 -23.51 7.51 -5.53
CA THR A 369 -23.19 8.46 -4.45
C THR A 369 -24.32 9.48 -4.32
N SER A 370 -24.29 10.30 -3.27
CA SER A 370 -25.20 11.44 -3.13
C SER A 370 -25.19 12.40 -4.34
N ASP A 371 -24.06 12.51 -5.04
CA ASP A 371 -23.90 13.32 -6.26
C ASP A 371 -24.53 12.68 -7.51
N GLY A 372 -24.85 11.38 -7.45
CA GLY A 372 -25.51 10.62 -8.50
C GLY A 372 -24.80 9.31 -8.85
N VAL A 373 -25.23 8.75 -9.98
CA VAL A 373 -24.72 7.47 -10.52
C VAL A 373 -23.70 7.74 -11.60
N ASP A 374 -22.56 7.06 -11.50
CA ASP A 374 -21.53 7.01 -12.54
C ASP A 374 -21.19 5.58 -12.98
N HIS A 375 -20.84 5.48 -14.24
CA HIS A 375 -20.29 4.30 -14.88
C HIS A 375 -18.91 4.64 -15.45
N MET A 376 -17.90 3.95 -14.96
CA MET A 376 -16.54 4.08 -15.43
C MET A 376 -16.14 2.88 -16.27
N ILE A 377 -15.49 3.13 -17.40
CA ILE A 377 -14.76 2.09 -18.15
C ILE A 377 -13.32 2.51 -18.30
N GLY A 378 -12.42 1.55 -18.22
CA GLY A 378 -11.01 1.86 -18.32
C GLY A 378 -10.15 0.72 -18.83
N MET A 379 -8.95 1.12 -19.23
CA MET A 379 -7.86 0.22 -19.59
C MET A 379 -6.60 0.74 -18.93
N GLN A 380 -5.81 -0.17 -18.35
CA GLN A 380 -4.52 0.14 -17.75
C GLN A 380 -3.45 -0.79 -18.31
N ILE A 381 -2.25 -0.25 -18.51
CA ILE A 381 -1.05 -1.00 -18.85
C ILE A 381 -0.02 -0.70 -17.77
N ASN A 382 0.51 -1.74 -17.13
CA ASN A 382 1.59 -1.66 -16.15
C ASN A 382 2.82 -2.40 -16.69
N MET A 383 4.00 -1.75 -16.62
CA MET A 383 5.25 -2.30 -17.14
C MET A 383 6.42 -2.08 -16.18
N PRO A 384 6.44 -2.75 -15.02
CA PRO A 384 7.51 -2.57 -14.04
C PRO A 384 8.86 -3.07 -14.57
N ILE A 385 9.88 -2.25 -14.34
CA ILE A 385 11.27 -2.48 -14.72
C ILE A 385 12.11 -2.46 -13.44
N ASN A 386 12.85 -3.54 -13.22
CA ASN A 386 13.77 -3.66 -12.10
C ASN A 386 15.22 -3.49 -12.56
N VAL A 387 15.95 -2.57 -11.95
CA VAL A 387 17.37 -2.33 -12.18
C VAL A 387 18.13 -2.51 -10.87
N ILE A 388 18.87 -3.61 -10.75
CA ILE A 388 19.76 -3.82 -9.62
C ILE A 388 21.12 -3.21 -9.99
N SER A 389 21.55 -2.23 -9.20
CA SER A 389 22.88 -1.62 -9.34
C SER A 389 23.73 -1.99 -8.14
N TYR A 390 24.89 -2.59 -8.39
CA TYR A 390 25.90 -2.79 -7.35
C TYR A 390 26.72 -1.51 -7.23
N GLY A 391 26.76 -0.92 -6.03
CA GLY A 391 27.71 0.12 -5.69
C GLY A 391 29.13 -0.40 -5.80
N LEU A 392 29.76 -0.22 -6.96
CA LEU A 392 31.20 -0.38 -7.12
C LEU A 392 31.89 0.79 -6.43
N LEU A 393 32.22 0.63 -5.15
CA LEU A 393 33.31 1.39 -4.54
C LEU A 393 34.48 0.44 -4.36
N GLY A 394 35.57 0.78 -5.06
CA GLY A 394 36.76 -0.04 -5.24
C GLY A 394 37.59 -0.22 -3.97
N LYS A 395 38.61 -1.06 -4.13
CA LYS A 395 39.75 -1.24 -3.23
C LYS A 395 40.42 0.08 -2.86
#